data_AF-A0A934NBN4-F1
#
_entry.id   AF-A0A934NBN4-F1
#
_cell.length_a   1.000
_cell.length_b   1.000
_cell.length_c   1.000
_cell.angle_alpha   90.00
_cell.angle_beta   90.00
_cell.angle_gamma   90.00
#
_symmetry.space_group_name_H-M   'P 1'
#
loop_
_entity.id
_entity.type
_entity.pdbx_description
1 polymer ?
#
loop_
_entity_poly.entity_id
_entity_poly.type
_entity_poly.pdbx_seq_one_letter_code
_entity_poly.pdbx_strand_id
1 'polypeptide(L)'
;MKLLTDRNLTLINFGIVFYFLIIYGLYVFKIDFVIIGVFQEMLSIPFLIAQVVFVVIGINYVIKHKKKPLTIISLFALIVCSILTIGSFF
;
A
#
# COMPACT_ATOMS: atom_id res chain seq x y z
N MET A 1 -6.82 -26.74 5.51
CA MET A 1 -6.49 -25.38 5.03
C MET A 1 -7.47 -24.35 5.64
N LYS A 2 -7.37 -24.05 6.94
CA LYS A 2 -8.20 -23.03 7.63
C LYS A 2 -7.26 -22.07 8.35
N LEU A 3 -6.53 -21.25 7.59
CA LEU A 3 -5.54 -20.29 8.10
C LEU A 3 -6.00 -18.82 7.97
N LEU A 4 -7.15 -18.58 7.32
CA LEU A 4 -7.77 -17.26 7.15
C LEU A 4 -9.03 -17.16 8.02
N THR A 5 -8.84 -17.16 9.34
CA THR A 5 -9.86 -16.71 10.29
C THR A 5 -9.79 -15.18 10.37
N ASP A 6 -10.92 -14.49 10.53
CA ASP A 6 -10.99 -13.02 10.62
C ASP A 6 -9.97 -12.42 11.60
N ARG A 7 -9.68 -13.13 12.69
CA ARG A 7 -8.66 -12.79 13.70
C ARG A 7 -7.23 -12.68 13.14
N ASN A 8 -6.85 -13.59 12.23
CA ASN A 8 -5.53 -13.56 11.58
C ASN A 8 -5.46 -12.40 10.59
N LEU A 9 -6.57 -12.10 9.90
CA LEU A 9 -6.65 -10.97 8.98
C LEU A 9 -6.51 -9.64 9.71
N THR A 10 -7.13 -9.50 10.88
CA THR A 10 -6.95 -8.34 11.76
C THR A 10 -5.52 -8.21 12.26
N LEU A 11 -4.88 -9.33 12.63
CA LEU A 11 -3.50 -9.32 13.12
C LEU A 11 -2.50 -8.90 12.02
N ILE A 12 -2.70 -9.40 10.80
CA ILE A 12 -1.89 -9.01 9.63
C ILE A 12 -2.10 -7.52 9.32
N ASN A 13 -3.36 -7.06 9.29
CA ASN A 13 -3.66 -5.64 9.08
C ASN A 13 -3.05 -4.75 10.16
N PHE A 14 -3.09 -5.16 11.42
CA PHE A 14 -2.46 -4.44 12.52
C PHE A 14 -0.93 -4.37 12.36
N GLY A 15 -0.30 -5.47 11.92
CA GLY A 15 1.13 -5.50 11.60
C GLY A 15 1.50 -4.54 10.46
N ILE A 16 0.67 -4.45 9.42
CA ILE A 16 0.88 -3.52 8.30
C ILE A 16 0.77 -2.07 8.77
N VAL A 17 -0.25 -1.73 9.57
CA VAL A 17 -0.42 -0.38 10.13
C VAL A 17 0.76 0.00 11.00
N PHE A 18 1.23 -0.92 11.85
CA PHE A 18 2.37 -0.69 12.72
C PHE A 18 3.67 -0.46 11.94
N TYR A 19 3.89 -1.22 10.87
CA TYR A 19 5.02 -1.03 9.95
C TYR A 19 5.03 0.37 9.33
N PHE A 20 3.89 0.83 8.81
CA PHE A 20 3.77 2.17 8.24
C PHE A 20 3.94 3.29 9.28
N LEU A 21 3.48 3.06 10.51
CA LEU A 21 3.66 4.01 11.60
C LEU A 21 5.14 4.16 11.98
N ILE A 22 5.92 3.07 11.93
CA ILE A 22 7.38 3.11 12.11
C ILE A 22 8.06 3.85 10.97
N ILE A 23 7.71 3.56 9.71
CA ILE A 23 8.27 4.27 8.54
C ILE A 23 7.97 5.76 8.61
N TYR A 24 6.73 6.12 8.97
CA TYR A 24 6.34 7.52 9.16
C TYR A 24 7.14 8.18 10.29
N GLY A 25 7.36 7.48 11.40
CA GLY A 25 8.25 7.93 12.47
C GLY A 25 9.66 8.19 11.95
N LEU A 26 10.26 7.25 11.22
CA LEU A 26 11.60 7.41 10.64
C LEU A 26 11.69 8.62 9.69
N TYR A 27 10.64 8.87 8.91
CA TYR A 27 10.52 10.04 8.03
C TYR A 27 10.42 11.35 8.80
N VAL A 28 9.55 11.44 9.82
CA VAL A 28 9.36 12.66 10.64
C VAL A 28 10.62 13.01 11.42
N PHE A 29 11.33 12.01 11.94
CA PHE A 29 12.59 12.22 12.67
C PHE A 29 13.77 12.58 11.76
N LYS A 30 13.57 12.69 10.43
CA LYS A 30 14.64 12.91 9.44
C LYS A 30 15.88 12.09 9.77
N ILE A 31 15.66 10.81 10.02
CA ILE A 31 16.79 9.89 10.18
C ILE A 31 17.34 9.67 8.76
N ASP A 32 18.21 10.58 8.32
CA ASP A 32 18.94 10.56 7.06
C ASP A 32 20.00 9.44 7.08
N PHE A 33 19.54 8.19 7.09
CA PHE A 33 20.38 7.08 6.64
C PHE A 33 20.33 7.07 5.12
N VAL A 34 21.49 7.24 4.48
CA VAL A 34 21.69 7.06 3.03
C VAL A 34 21.05 5.76 2.53
N ILE A 35 21.02 4.72 3.37
CA ILE A 35 20.37 3.43 3.08
C ILE A 35 18.85 3.56 2.90
N ILE A 36 18.17 4.43 3.67
CA ILE A 36 16.72 4.66 3.59
C ILE A 36 16.36 5.39 2.30
N GLY A 37 17.16 6.40 1.90
CA GLY A 37 17.01 7.08 0.61
C GLY A 37 17.19 6.12 -0.57
N VAL A 38 18.24 5.28 -0.53
CA VAL A 38 18.48 4.26 -1.56
C VAL A 38 17.39 3.20 -1.58
N PHE A 39 16.91 2.74 -0.41
CA PHE A 39 15.78 1.80 -0.33
C PHE A 39 14.50 2.44 -0.90
N GLN A 40 14.24 3.70 -0.58
CA GLN A 40 13.11 4.45 -1.10
C GLN A 40 13.19 4.51 -2.63
N GLU A 41 14.33 4.88 -3.21
CA GLU A 41 14.52 4.93 -4.67
C GLU A 41 14.38 3.53 -5.31
N MET A 42 14.99 2.49 -4.73
CA MET A 42 14.91 1.12 -5.24
C MET A 42 13.51 0.53 -5.16
N LEU A 43 12.74 0.81 -4.11
CA LEU A 43 11.39 0.27 -3.92
C LEU A 43 10.34 1.07 -4.66
N SER A 44 10.57 2.35 -4.94
CA SER A 44 9.56 3.19 -5.58
C SER A 44 9.26 2.78 -7.00
N ILE A 45 10.26 2.37 -7.78
CA ILE A 45 10.09 1.89 -9.16
C ILE A 45 9.22 0.61 -9.19
N PRO A 46 9.52 -0.46 -8.43
CA PRO A 46 8.66 -1.64 -8.38
C PRO A 46 7.29 -1.34 -7.74
N PHE A 47 7.19 -0.40 -6.78
CA PHE A 47 5.88 0.00 -6.22
C PHE A 47 5.02 0.76 -7.23
N LEU A 48 5.61 1.60 -8.08
CA LEU A 48 4.91 2.28 -9.17
C LEU A 48 4.31 1.27 -10.16
N ILE A 49 5.09 0.27 -10.56
CA ILE A 49 4.63 -0.81 -11.45
C ILE A 49 3.53 -1.63 -10.74
N ALA A 50 3.73 -1.98 -9.47
CA ALA A 50 2.76 -2.72 -8.69
C ALA A 50 1.43 -1.95 -8.55
N GLN A 51 1.47 -0.65 -8.25
CA GLN A 51 0.26 0.18 -8.13
C GLN A 51 -0.57 0.16 -9.42
N VAL A 52 0.05 0.34 -10.60
CA VAL A 52 -0.67 0.28 -11.89
C VAL A 52 -1.32 -1.09 -12.10
N VAL A 53 -0.60 -2.17 -11.83
CA VAL A 53 -1.10 -3.55 -11.98
C VAL A 53 -2.26 -3.82 -11.01
N PHE A 54 -2.12 -3.42 -9.74
CA PHE A 54 -3.15 -3.63 -8.72
C PHE A 54 -4.40 -2.78 -8.94
N VAL A 55 -4.30 -1.57 -9.54
CA VAL A 55 -5.46 -0.78 -9.97
C VAL A 55 -6.28 -1.54 -11.02
N VAL A 56 -5.62 -2.08 -12.07
CA VAL A 56 -6.30 -2.82 -13.14
C VAL A 56 -6.97 -4.09 -12.60
N ILE A 57 -6.25 -4.86 -11.77
CA ILE A 57 -6.79 -6.06 -11.12
C ILE A 57 -7.98 -5.69 -10.22
N GLY A 58 -7.85 -4.62 -9.43
CA GLY A 58 -8.89 -4.17 -8.50
C GLY A 58 -10.16 -3.71 -9.21
N ILE A 59 -10.05 -2.98 -10.31
CA ILE A 59 -11.21 -2.57 -11.13
C ILE A 59 -11.92 -3.82 -11.67
N ASN A 60 -11.18 -4.76 -12.25
CA ASN A 60 -11.75 -5.98 -12.83
C ASN A 60 -12.42 -6.86 -11.74
N TYR A 61 -11.83 -6.90 -10.55
CA TYR A 61 -12.39 -7.62 -9.40
C TYR A 61 -13.68 -6.99 -8.88
N VAL A 62 -13.75 -5.66 -8.77
CA VAL A 62 -14.95 -4.92 -8.33
C VAL A 62 -16.11 -5.07 -9.33
N ILE A 63 -15.80 -5.20 -10.63
CA ILE A 63 -16.81 -5.43 -11.67
C ILE A 63 -17.36 -6.87 -11.61
N LYS A 64 -16.51 -7.87 -11.32
CA LYS A 64 -16.90 -9.30 -11.33
C LYS A 64 -17.52 -9.84 -10.04
N HIS A 65 -17.27 -9.23 -8.88
CA HIS A 65 -17.75 -9.74 -7.59
C HIS A 65 -18.68 -8.77 -6.85
N LYS A 66 -19.53 -9.29 -5.95
CA LYS A 66 -20.42 -8.46 -5.11
C LYS A 66 -19.60 -7.42 -4.35
N LYS A 67 -19.96 -6.16 -4.55
CA LYS A 67 -19.33 -4.94 -4.04
C LYS A 67 -19.19 -4.99 -2.52
N LYS A 68 -18.03 -5.43 -2.02
CA LYS A 68 -17.67 -5.20 -0.62
C LYS A 68 -17.19 -3.75 -0.50
N PRO A 69 -17.78 -2.93 0.40
CA PRO A 69 -17.42 -1.52 0.54
C PRO A 69 -15.93 -1.33 0.88
N LEU A 70 -15.34 -2.30 1.59
CA LEU A 70 -13.92 -2.32 1.92
C LEU A 70 -13.01 -2.35 0.68
N THR A 71 -13.38 -3.11 -0.35
CA THR A 71 -12.61 -3.23 -1.60
C THR A 71 -12.71 -1.96 -2.45
N ILE A 72 -13.83 -1.24 -2.35
CA ILE A 72 -14.01 0.06 -3.02
C ILE A 72 -13.16 1.13 -2.34
N ILE A 73 -13.15 1.16 -1.00
CA ILE A 73 -12.34 2.09 -0.22
C ILE A 73 -10.85 1.83 -0.45
N SER A 74 -10.41 0.55 -0.49
CA SER A 74 -9.01 0.24 -0.79
C SER A 74 -8.62 0.64 -2.21
N LEU A 75 -9.51 0.49 -3.19
CA LEU A 75 -9.28 0.92 -4.56
C LEU A 75 -9.12 2.44 -4.66
N PHE A 76 -9.98 3.19 -3.97
CA PHE A 76 -9.91 4.65 -3.91
C PHE A 76 -8.63 5.14 -3.23
N ALA A 77 -8.25 4.53 -2.11
CA ALA A 77 -6.99 4.81 -1.44
C ALA A 77 -5.78 4.54 -2.35
N LEU A 78 -5.82 3.46 -3.14
CA LEU A 78 -4.78 3.10 -4.10
C LEU A 78 -4.64 4.15 -5.21
N ILE A 79 -5.76 4.66 -5.73
CA ILE A 79 -5.79 5.72 -6.76
C ILE A 79 -5.19 7.02 -6.21
N VAL A 80 -5.62 7.46 -5.02
CA VAL A 80 -5.09 8.67 -4.38
C VAL A 80 -3.59 8.52 -4.09
N CYS A 81 -3.17 7.35 -3.59
CA CYS A 81 -1.76 7.06 -3.33
C CYS A 81 -0.93 7.06 -4.62
N SER A 82 -1.49 6.58 -5.74
CA SER A 82 -0.82 6.64 -7.05
C SER A 82 -0.63 8.08 -7.53
N ILE A 83 -1.64 8.95 -7.36
CA ILE A 83 -1.56 10.37 -7.72
C ILE A 83 -0.50 11.09 -6.87
N LEU A 84 -0.50 10.87 -5.56
CA LEU A 84 0.48 11.46 -4.64
C LEU A 84 1.91 10.97 -4.94
N THR A 85 2.07 9.69 -5.32
CA THR A 85 3.38 9.14 -5.68
C THR A 85 3.89 9.77 -6.97
N ILE A 86 3.06 9.85 -8.02
CA ILE A 86 3.42 10.51 -9.28
C ILE A 86 3.79 11.98 -9.05
N GLY A 87 2.99 12.71 -8.26
CA GLY A 87 3.26 14.11 -7.92
C GLY A 87 4.41 14.33 -6.93
N SER A 88 4.97 13.26 -6.35
CA SER A 88 6.19 13.31 -5.55
C SER A 88 7.44 12.93 -6.35
N PHE A 89 7.26 12.26 -7.51
CA PHE A 89 8.34 11.86 -8.44
C PHE A 89 8.61 12.89 -9.54
N PHE A 90 7.63 13.76 -9.83
CA PHE A 90 7.72 14.91 -10.73
C PHE A 90 7.75 16.21 -9.93
#